data_AF-G8PLR9-F1
#
_entry.id   AF-G8PLR9-F1
#
_cell.length_a   1.000
_cell.length_b   1.000
_cell.length_c   1.000
_cell.angle_alpha   90.00
_cell.angle_beta   90.00
_cell.angle_gamma   90.00
#
_symmetry.space_group_name_H-M   'P 1'
#
loop_
_entity.id
_entity.type
_entity.pdbx_description
1 polymer ?
#
loop_
_entity_poly.entity_id
_entity_poly.type
_entity_poly.pdbx_seq_one_letter_code
_entity_poly.pdbx_strand_id
1 'polypeptide(L)'
;MGSVETGGYEWPSKEARIAIDQYRDFLIDTLELNIETKEGRANDARAWPSKAVDIVWHTHILFTEKYFKDCDEIFGHYLHHRPQVPPPVFE
;
A
#
# COMPACT_ATOMS: atom_id res chain seq x y z
N MET A 1 -17.16 -3.72 18.31
CA MET A 1 -15.92 -4.05 17.57
C MET A 1 -16.15 -3.65 16.13
N GLY A 2 -15.55 -2.56 15.65
CA GLY A 2 -15.69 -2.17 14.24
C GLY A 2 -15.01 -3.22 13.37
N SER A 3 -15.70 -3.71 12.33
CA SER A 3 -15.10 -4.66 11.40
C SER A 3 -13.93 -3.97 10.68
N VAL A 4 -12.84 -4.71 10.52
CA VAL A 4 -11.61 -4.31 9.80
C VAL A 4 -11.89 -3.80 8.37
N GLU A 5 -13.11 -4.05 7.87
CA GLU A 5 -13.59 -3.67 6.55
C GLU A 5 -13.96 -2.19 6.37
N THR A 6 -14.12 -1.42 7.45
CA THR A 6 -14.50 0.01 7.39
C THR A 6 -13.56 0.95 8.13
N GLY A 7 -12.52 0.42 8.77
CA GLY A 7 -11.73 1.18 9.73
C GLY A 7 -10.52 1.91 9.13
N GLY A 8 -9.81 2.61 10.03
CA GLY A 8 -8.79 3.61 9.74
C GLY A 8 -8.47 4.36 11.03
N TYR A 9 -8.75 5.66 11.09
CA TYR A 9 -8.54 6.50 12.30
C TYR A 9 -9.28 6.00 13.56
N GLU A 10 -10.36 5.23 13.38
CA GLU A 10 -11.17 4.67 14.49
C GLU A 10 -10.69 3.29 14.96
N TRP A 11 -9.58 2.77 14.42
CA TRP A 11 -9.05 1.48 14.86
C TRP A 11 -8.53 1.55 16.30
N PRO A 12 -8.81 0.53 17.15
CA PRO A 12 -8.10 0.42 18.40
C PRO A 12 -6.60 0.21 18.12
N SER A 13 -5.75 0.66 19.05
CA SER A 13 -4.30 0.75 18.83
C SER A 13 -3.62 -0.58 18.48
N LYS A 14 -4.21 -1.70 18.90
CA LYS A 14 -3.71 -3.04 18.60
C LYS A 14 -3.90 -3.38 17.13
N GLU A 15 -5.10 -3.18 16.61
CA GLU A 15 -5.48 -3.42 15.22
C GLU A 15 -4.71 -2.50 14.28
N ALA A 16 -4.56 -1.22 14.66
CA ALA A 16 -3.75 -0.27 13.90
C ALA A 16 -2.28 -0.72 13.80
N ARG A 17 -1.72 -1.25 14.90
CA ARG A 17 -0.35 -1.76 14.90
C ARG A 17 -0.18 -2.98 14.00
N ILE A 18 -1.11 -3.92 14.05
CA ILE A 18 -1.12 -5.10 13.18
C ILE A 18 -1.17 -4.67 11.71
N ALA A 19 -2.05 -3.74 11.35
CA ALA A 19 -2.15 -3.24 9.98
C ALA A 19 -0.88 -2.54 9.50
N ILE A 20 -0.21 -1.77 10.39
CA ILE A 20 1.08 -1.14 10.09
C ILE A 20 2.17 -2.19 9.87
N ASP A 21 2.23 -3.23 10.69
CA ASP A 21 3.22 -4.30 10.54
C ASP A 21 3.01 -5.05 9.21
N GLN A 22 1.75 -5.36 8.87
CA GLN A 22 1.40 -5.93 7.56
C GLN A 22 1.74 -5.01 6.38
N TYR A 23 1.66 -3.69 6.56
CA TYR A 23 2.09 -2.74 5.53
C TYR A 23 3.62 -2.77 5.34
N ARG A 24 4.40 -2.99 6.40
CA ARG A 24 5.85 -3.16 6.26
C ARG A 24 6.20 -4.43 5.52
N ASP A 25 5.53 -5.55 5.83
CA ASP A 25 5.70 -6.81 5.10
C ASP A 25 5.37 -6.62 3.62
N PHE A 26 4.27 -5.90 3.32
CA PHE A 26 3.90 -5.54 1.95
C PHE A 26 4.98 -4.73 1.21
N LEU A 27 5.67 -3.79 1.88
CA LEU A 27 6.77 -3.03 1.27
C LEU A 27 7.97 -3.93 0.95
N ILE A 28 8.28 -4.90 1.83
CA ILE A 28 9.36 -5.87 1.63
C ILE A 28 9.02 -6.78 0.44
N ASP A 29 7.83 -7.37 0.43
CA ASP A 29 7.36 -8.22 -0.68
C ASP A 29 7.40 -7.46 -2.01
N THR A 30 6.98 -6.19 -2.01
CA THR A 30 7.01 -5.32 -3.20
C THR A 30 8.43 -5.07 -3.69
N LEU A 31 9.39 -4.88 -2.78
CA LEU A 31 10.80 -4.73 -3.14
C LEU A 31 11.35 -6.02 -3.75
N GLU A 32 11.10 -7.17 -3.12
CA GLU A 32 11.60 -8.48 -3.59
C GLU A 32 11.01 -8.88 -4.94
N LEU A 33 9.70 -8.66 -5.16
CA LEU A 33 9.04 -8.97 -6.42
C LEU A 33 9.51 -8.07 -7.57
N ASN A 34 9.90 -6.83 -7.29
CA ASN A 34 10.47 -5.92 -8.29
C ASN A 34 11.88 -6.36 -8.75
N ILE A 35 12.62 -7.11 -7.92
CA ILE A 35 13.94 -7.64 -8.27
C ILE A 35 13.86 -8.71 -9.38
N GLU A 36 12.69 -9.32 -9.64
CA GLU A 36 12.54 -10.36 -10.69
C GLU A 36 12.16 -9.86 -12.10
N THR A 37 12.13 -8.55 -12.36
CA THR A 37 11.67 -8.07 -13.69
C THR A 37 12.73 -8.20 -14.80
N LYS A 38 12.56 -9.22 -15.65
CA LYS A 38 13.05 -9.22 -17.04
C LYS A 38 12.45 -8.02 -17.79
N GLU A 39 13.31 -7.28 -18.48
CA GLU A 39 12.98 -6.31 -19.54
C GLU A 39 12.35 -4.97 -19.13
N GLY A 40 12.79 -4.38 -18.00
CA GLY A 40 12.85 -2.91 -17.88
C GLY A 40 11.51 -2.17 -17.82
N ARG A 41 10.41 -2.86 -17.53
CA ARG A 41 9.19 -2.24 -17.03
C ARG A 41 8.96 -2.78 -15.64
N ALA A 42 9.10 -1.90 -14.64
CA ALA A 42 8.60 -2.15 -13.30
C ALA A 42 7.11 -2.47 -13.45
N ASN A 43 6.80 -3.75 -13.46
CA ASN A 43 5.44 -4.18 -13.30
C ASN A 43 5.13 -3.88 -11.83
N ASP A 44 4.60 -2.69 -11.54
CA ASP A 44 3.80 -2.38 -10.34
C ASP A 44 2.56 -3.33 -10.21
N ALA A 45 2.49 -4.37 -11.05
CA ALA A 45 1.32 -5.09 -11.50
C ALA A 45 0.91 -6.26 -10.60
N ARG A 46 1.45 -6.40 -9.38
CA ARG A 46 0.93 -7.34 -8.39
C ARG A 46 1.01 -6.79 -6.97
N ALA A 47 0.11 -5.89 -6.65
CA ALA A 47 -0.09 -5.43 -5.29
C ALA A 47 -1.57 -5.12 -5.08
N TRP A 48 -2.39 -6.15 -4.92
CA TRP A 48 -3.70 -5.98 -4.30
C TRP A 48 -3.53 -6.27 -2.81
N PRO A 49 -3.14 -5.27 -1.98
CA PRO A 49 -3.00 -5.48 -0.54
C PRO A 49 -4.37 -5.81 0.08
N SER A 50 -4.35 -6.37 1.29
CA SER A 50 -5.58 -6.44 2.08
C SER A 50 -6.14 -5.02 2.29
N LYS A 51 -7.46 -4.88 2.51
CA LYS A 51 -8.08 -3.57 2.78
C LYS A 51 -7.37 -2.80 3.90
N ALA A 52 -6.96 -3.49 4.96
CA ALA A 52 -6.26 -2.86 6.08
C ALA A 52 -4.91 -2.27 5.67
N VAL A 53 -4.12 -3.03 4.89
CA VAL A 53 -2.85 -2.55 4.35
C VAL A 53 -3.06 -1.40 3.37
N ASP A 54 -4.10 -1.47 2.52
CA ASP A 54 -4.47 -0.40 1.60
C ASP A 54 -4.80 0.90 2.34
N ILE A 55 -5.54 0.83 3.46
CA ILE A 55 -5.85 2.00 4.30
C ILE A 55 -4.58 2.63 4.90
N VAL A 56 -3.64 1.81 5.39
CA VAL A 56 -2.36 2.30 5.91
C VAL A 56 -1.53 2.93 4.79
N TRP A 57 -1.49 2.30 3.62
CA TRP A 57 -0.76 2.83 2.46
C TRP A 57 -1.34 4.16 1.99
N HIS A 58 -2.66 4.29 1.86
CA HIS A 58 -3.33 5.56 1.57
C HIS A 58 -2.95 6.63 2.59
N THR A 59 -2.94 6.28 3.88
CA THR A 59 -2.53 7.20 4.94
C THR A 59 -1.07 7.64 4.77
N HIS A 60 -0.17 6.72 4.41
CA HIS A 60 1.23 7.06 4.16
C HIS A 60 1.39 8.01 2.96
N ILE A 61 0.66 7.79 1.86
CA ILE A 61 0.67 8.66 0.67
C ILE A 61 0.29 10.12 1.02
N LEU A 62 -0.62 10.34 1.97
CA LEU A 62 -1.01 11.69 2.41
C LEU A 62 0.16 12.47 3.04
N PHE A 63 1.19 11.79 3.56
CA PHE A 63 2.44 12.41 4.00
C PHE A 63 3.43 12.50 2.83
N THR A 64 3.08 13.30 1.82
CA THR A 64 3.68 13.27 0.49
C THR A 64 5.21 13.36 0.47
N GLU A 65 5.82 14.27 1.25
CA GLU A 65 7.29 14.39 1.34
C GLU A 65 7.94 13.12 1.91
N LYS A 66 7.33 12.57 2.97
CA LYS A 66 7.83 11.36 3.61
C LYS A 66 7.64 10.16 2.70
N TYR A 67 6.46 10.02 2.08
CA TYR A 67 6.18 8.91 1.16
C TYR A 67 7.14 8.91 -0.02
N PHE A 68 7.41 10.08 -0.61
CA PHE A 68 8.37 10.22 -1.71
C PHE A 68 9.78 9.79 -1.27
N LYS A 69 10.23 10.28 -0.11
CA LYS A 69 11.55 9.92 0.44
C LYS A 69 11.66 8.42 0.75
N ASP A 70 10.67 7.86 1.44
CA ASP A 70 10.65 6.43 1.78
C ASP A 70 10.66 5.56 0.51
N CYS A 71 9.93 5.95 -0.55
CA CYS A 71 9.96 5.23 -1.82
C CYS A 71 11.34 5.25 -2.47
N ASP A 72 12.01 6.40 -2.49
CA ASP A 72 13.37 6.53 -3.01
C ASP A 72 14.37 5.69 -2.18
N GLU A 73 14.27 5.72 -0.85
CA GLU A 73 15.14 4.96 0.04
C GLU A 73 14.93 3.44 -0.03
N ILE A 74 13.68 2.96 -0.18
CA ILE A 74 13.35 1.54 -0.20
C ILE A 74 13.49 0.96 -1.62
N PHE A 75 12.97 1.64 -2.64
CA PHE A 75 12.83 1.11 -4.00
C PHE A 75 13.75 1.79 -5.03
N GLY A 76 14.35 2.94 -4.70
CA GLY A 76 15.10 3.77 -5.66
C GLY A 76 14.21 4.48 -6.70
N HIS A 77 12.88 4.44 -6.52
CA HIS A 77 11.90 5.08 -7.39
C HIS A 77 10.56 5.23 -6.66
N TYR A 78 9.66 6.06 -7.20
CA TYR A 78 8.33 6.25 -6.64
C TYR A 78 7.43 5.02 -6.88
N LEU A 79 6.94 4.41 -5.81
CA LEU A 79 5.96 3.33 -5.91
C LEU A 79 4.56 3.92 -6.19
N HIS A 80 4.04 3.68 -7.39
CA HIS A 80 2.73 4.22 -7.79
C HIS A 80 1.59 3.35 -7.28
N HIS A 81 0.68 3.94 -6.48
CA HIS A 81 -0.59 3.31 -6.15
C HIS A 81 -1.56 3.35 -7.34
N ARG A 82 -2.26 2.24 -7.59
CA ARG A 82 -3.27 2.10 -8.66
C ARG A 82 -4.60 1.69 -8.02
N PRO A 83 -5.51 2.64 -7.76
CA PRO A 83 -6.77 2.34 -7.10
C PRO A 83 -7.63 1.36 -7.89
N GLN A 84 -8.25 0.45 -7.15
CA GLN A 84 -9.24 -0.49 -7.67
C GLN A 84 -10.59 0.21 -7.73
N VAL A 85 -10.78 1.08 -8.71
CA VAL A 85 -12.10 1.65 -8.97
C VAL A 85 -13.00 0.56 -9.55
N PRO A 86 -14.16 0.24 -8.92
CA PRO A 86 -15.17 -0.56 -9.57
C PRO A 86 -15.53 0.06 -10.91
N PRO A 87 -15.90 -0.73 -11.93
CA PRO A 87 -16.39 -0.16 -13.18
C PRO A 87 -17.52 0.83 -12.88
N PRO A 88 -17.59 1.96 -13.61
CA PRO A 88 -18.62 2.95 -13.38
C PRO A 88 -20.00 2.28 -13.45
N VAL A 89 -20.80 2.50 -12.41
CA VAL A 89 -22.21 2.11 -12.41
C VAL A 89 -22.90 3.17 -13.28
N PHE A 90 -23.21 2.81 -14.53
CA PHE A 90 -24.06 3.65 -15.37
C PHE A 90 -25.50 3.51 -14.87
N GLU A 91 -26.12 4.63 -14.48
CA GLU A 91 -27.57 4.72 -14.21
C GLU A 91 -28.39 4.53 -15.50
#